data_AF-A0A0N0TQI9-F1
#
_entry.id   AF-A0A0N0TQI9-F1
#
_cell.length_a   1.000
_cell.length_b   1.000
_cell.length_c   1.000
_cell.angle_alpha   90.00
_cell.angle_beta   90.00
_cell.angle_gamma   90.00
#
_symmetry.space_group_name_H-M   'P 1'
#
loop_
_entity.id
_entity.type
_entity.pdbx_description
1 polymer ?
#
loop_
_entity_poly.entity_id
_entity_poly.type
_entity_poly.pdbx_seq_one_letter_code
_entity_poly.pdbx_strand_id
1 'polypeptide(L)'
;MGLFNKTPEELAAKSAAAAVAKARQDAARFAASPAGQARTAKEEGAQLFQISIDLESTSARSSLGAATVQRRSNDHTQILNEVVAEGWKFEAISTTFIPTTTTTTERWYTNGTREATAGVVLATYVFSAAVR
;
A
#
# COMPACT_ATOMS: atom_id res chain seq x y z
N MET A 1 34.84 -28.43 -23.86
CA MET A 1 33.72 -27.69 -23.26
C MET A 1 33.19 -28.51 -22.09
N GLY A 2 33.56 -28.14 -20.86
CA GLY A 2 33.38 -28.97 -19.66
C GLY A 2 31.91 -29.18 -19.26
N LEU A 3 31.56 -30.44 -18.99
CA LEU A 3 30.29 -30.90 -18.45
C LEU A 3 30.28 -30.62 -16.93
N PHE A 4 29.65 -29.53 -16.51
CA PHE A 4 29.45 -29.21 -15.09
C PHE A 4 28.31 -30.04 -14.51
N ASN A 5 28.60 -31.26 -14.05
CA ASN A 5 27.70 -31.99 -13.15
C ASN A 5 27.88 -31.42 -11.72
N LYS A 6 27.00 -30.49 -11.33
CA LYS A 6 26.86 -30.09 -9.91
C LYS A 6 26.47 -31.30 -9.08
N THR A 7 27.13 -31.49 -7.94
CA THR A 7 26.81 -32.60 -7.03
C THR A 7 25.42 -32.37 -6.41
N PRO A 8 24.68 -33.44 -6.09
CA PRO A 8 23.37 -33.32 -5.43
C PRO A 8 23.43 -32.56 -4.09
N GLU A 9 24.59 -32.58 -3.43
CA GLU A 9 24.88 -31.81 -2.21
C GLU A 9 24.95 -30.29 -2.47
N GLU A 10 25.57 -29.86 -3.57
CA GLU A 10 25.66 -28.45 -3.95
C GLU A 10 24.30 -27.89 -4.39
N LEU A 11 23.44 -28.72 -5.00
CA LEU A 11 22.05 -28.40 -5.31
C LEU A 11 21.18 -28.30 -4.06
N ALA A 12 21.38 -29.18 -3.08
CA ALA A 12 20.67 -29.15 -1.79
C ALA A 12 21.10 -27.95 -0.92
N ALA A 13 22.39 -27.63 -0.88
CA ALA A 13 22.89 -26.44 -0.18
C ALA A 13 22.36 -25.16 -0.81
N LYS A 14 22.30 -25.09 -2.16
CA LYS A 14 21.76 -23.93 -2.88
C LYS A 14 20.25 -23.79 -2.69
N SER A 15 19.50 -24.89 -2.66
CA SER A 15 18.05 -24.86 -2.41
C SER A 15 17.72 -24.48 -0.96
N ALA A 16 18.49 -24.96 0.01
CA ALA A 16 18.37 -24.55 1.42
C ALA A 16 18.69 -23.06 1.60
N ALA A 17 19.78 -22.57 0.98
CA ALA A 17 20.12 -21.16 1.01
C ALA A 17 19.04 -20.28 0.35
N ALA A 18 18.47 -20.73 -0.77
CA ALA A 18 17.37 -20.04 -1.44
C ALA A 18 16.08 -20.04 -0.59
N ALA A 19 15.77 -21.14 0.10
CA ALA A 19 14.63 -21.24 0.99
C ALA A 19 14.76 -20.28 2.20
N VAL A 20 15.94 -20.21 2.81
CA VAL A 20 16.22 -19.26 3.90
C VAL A 20 16.14 -17.81 3.41
N ALA A 21 16.69 -17.51 2.22
CA ALA A 21 16.59 -16.18 1.63
C ALA A 21 15.14 -15.78 1.35
N LYS A 22 14.33 -16.71 0.83
CA LYS A 22 12.90 -16.48 0.59
C LYS A 22 12.13 -16.27 1.90
N ALA A 23 12.35 -17.10 2.90
CA ALA A 23 11.72 -16.95 4.21
C ALA A 23 12.06 -15.59 4.86
N ARG A 24 13.30 -15.11 4.71
CA ARG A 24 13.69 -13.77 5.17
C ARG A 24 12.96 -12.65 4.43
N GLN A 25 12.82 -12.77 3.11
CA GLN A 25 12.09 -11.79 2.31
C GLN A 25 10.60 -11.77 2.69
N ASP A 26 9.99 -12.94 2.88
CA ASP A 26 8.59 -13.04 3.27
C ASP A 26 8.36 -12.48 4.67
N ALA A 27 9.27 -12.75 5.62
CA ALA A 27 9.23 -12.14 6.95
C ALA A 27 9.39 -10.61 6.90
N ALA A 28 10.31 -10.09 6.09
CA ALA A 28 10.50 -8.64 5.94
C ALA A 28 9.27 -7.97 5.31
N ARG A 29 8.64 -8.62 4.31
CA ARG A 29 7.38 -8.15 3.71
C ARG A 29 6.24 -8.14 4.71
N PHE A 30 6.12 -9.20 5.52
CA PHE A 30 5.11 -9.25 6.57
C PHE A 30 5.34 -8.16 7.61
N ALA A 31 6.58 -7.96 8.08
CA ALA A 31 6.90 -6.90 9.05
C ALA A 31 6.56 -5.50 8.52
N ALA A 32 6.71 -5.27 7.21
CA ALA A 32 6.32 -4.02 6.57
C ALA A 32 4.81 -3.88 6.33
N SER A 33 4.04 -4.97 6.39
CA SER A 33 2.58 -4.94 6.21
C SER A 33 1.87 -4.27 7.39
N PRO A 34 0.65 -3.74 7.21
CA PRO A 34 -0.13 -3.15 8.30
C PRO A 34 -0.33 -4.10 9.49
N ALA A 35 -0.54 -5.40 9.24
CA ALA A 35 -0.66 -6.41 10.28
C ALA A 35 0.66 -6.63 11.04
N GLY A 36 1.78 -6.70 10.33
CA GLY A 36 3.10 -6.79 10.95
C GLY A 36 3.43 -5.57 11.82
N GLN A 37 3.12 -4.36 11.32
CA GLN A 37 3.27 -3.12 12.08
C GLN A 37 2.37 -3.11 13.32
N ALA A 38 1.12 -3.58 13.19
CA ALA A 38 0.17 -3.70 14.30
C ALA A 38 0.69 -4.67 15.37
N ARG A 39 1.27 -5.80 14.97
CA ARG A 39 1.91 -6.76 15.88
C ARG A 39 3.07 -6.12 16.65
N THR A 40 4.00 -5.50 15.93
CA THR A 40 5.16 -4.82 16.53
C THR A 40 4.71 -3.74 17.53
N ALA A 41 3.75 -2.89 17.15
CA ALA A 41 3.23 -1.85 18.04
C ALA A 41 2.64 -2.44 19.34
N LYS A 42 2.01 -3.61 19.26
CA LYS A 42 1.45 -4.30 20.42
C LYS A 42 2.53 -4.89 21.31
N GLU A 43 3.57 -5.48 20.72
CA GLU A 43 4.76 -5.99 21.43
C GLU A 43 5.50 -4.86 22.16
N GLU A 44 5.50 -3.66 21.58
CA GLU A 44 6.03 -2.43 22.19
C GLU A 44 5.12 -1.83 23.28
N GLY A 45 3.92 -2.39 23.49
CA GLY A 45 2.97 -1.93 24.51
C GLY A 45 2.16 -0.70 24.13
N ALA A 46 2.06 -0.37 22.84
CA ALA A 46 1.26 0.75 22.35
C ALA A 46 -0.22 0.58 22.71
N GLN A 47 -0.85 1.66 23.16
CA GLN A 47 -2.29 1.70 23.48
C GLN A 47 -3.14 2.07 22.27
N LEU A 48 -2.54 2.73 21.29
CA LEU A 48 -3.18 3.18 20.06
C LEU A 48 -2.31 2.77 18.87
N PHE A 49 -2.98 2.39 17.79
CA PHE A 49 -2.36 2.09 16.51
C PHE A 49 -3.10 2.83 15.42
N GLN A 50 -2.37 3.49 14.54
CA GLN A 50 -2.93 4.29 13.46
C GLN A 50 -2.26 3.91 12.14
N ILE A 51 -3.08 3.74 11.11
CA ILE A 51 -2.60 3.54 9.73
C ILE A 51 -3.34 4.46 8.78
N SER A 52 -2.64 4.93 7.75
CA SER A 52 -3.21 5.76 6.69
C SER A 52 -3.03 5.06 5.36
N ILE A 53 -4.13 4.87 4.62
CA ILE A 53 -4.17 4.14 3.35
C ILE A 53 -5.02 4.91 2.34
N ASP A 54 -4.60 4.94 1.08
CA ASP A 54 -5.34 5.57 -0.02
C ASP A 54 -6.66 4.84 -0.27
N LEU A 55 -7.77 5.47 0.10
CA LEU A 55 -9.12 4.93 -0.07
C LEU A 55 -9.64 5.08 -1.49
N GLU A 56 -9.40 6.25 -2.08
CA GLU A 56 -9.84 6.57 -3.42
C GLU A 56 -8.81 7.45 -4.12
N SER A 57 -8.59 7.21 -5.40
CA SER A 57 -7.89 8.15 -6.28
C SER A 57 -8.82 8.59 -7.39
N THR A 58 -8.85 9.89 -7.65
CA THR A 58 -9.62 10.49 -8.74
C THR A 58 -8.68 11.28 -9.62
N SER A 59 -8.81 11.11 -10.94
CA SER A 59 -8.12 11.91 -11.93
C SER A 59 -9.11 12.34 -13.02
N ALA A 60 -9.09 13.62 -13.36
CA ALA A 60 -9.88 14.20 -14.43
C ALA A 60 -8.92 14.76 -15.49
N ARG A 61 -9.24 14.56 -16.76
CA ARG A 61 -8.57 15.21 -17.89
C ARG A 61 -9.60 15.88 -18.76
N SER A 62 -9.43 17.17 -19.01
CA SER A 62 -10.23 17.95 -19.95
C SER A 62 -9.48 18.13 -21.27
N SER A 63 -10.17 17.93 -22.40
CA SER A 63 -9.66 18.30 -23.73
C SER A 63 -10.81 18.68 -24.66
N LEU A 64 -10.73 19.85 -25.31
CA LEU A 64 -11.59 20.27 -26.42
C LEU A 64 -13.08 19.89 -26.25
N GLY A 65 -13.71 20.40 -25.18
CA GLY A 65 -15.15 20.25 -24.95
C GLY A 65 -15.60 18.94 -24.30
N ALA A 66 -14.68 18.02 -23.98
CA ALA A 66 -15.00 16.80 -23.25
C ALA A 66 -14.09 16.63 -22.01
N ALA A 67 -14.68 16.19 -20.90
CA ALA A 67 -13.98 15.84 -19.68
C ALA A 67 -14.10 14.34 -19.42
N THR A 68 -12.97 13.67 -19.20
CA THR A 68 -12.91 12.26 -18.79
C THR A 68 -12.48 12.20 -17.34
N VAL A 69 -13.31 11.55 -16.50
CA VAL A 69 -13.01 11.30 -15.08
C VAL A 69 -12.74 9.82 -14.89
N GLN A 70 -11.63 9.50 -14.26
CA GLN A 70 -11.28 8.16 -13.80
C GLN A 70 -11.22 8.15 -12.28
N ARG A 71 -11.97 7.23 -11.67
CA ARG A 71 -11.99 6.99 -10.23
C ARG A 71 -11.59 5.55 -9.95
N ARG A 72 -10.74 5.34 -8.96
CA ARG A 72 -10.39 4.02 -8.42
C ARG A 72 -10.61 4.04 -6.92
N SER A 73 -11.44 3.13 -6.43
CA SER A 73 -11.68 2.92 -5.01
C SER A 73 -11.06 1.60 -4.59
N ASN A 74 -10.45 1.58 -3.42
CA ASN A 74 -9.83 0.40 -2.84
C ASN A 74 -10.72 -0.15 -1.72
N ASP A 75 -10.89 -1.47 -1.68
CA ASP A 75 -11.50 -2.15 -0.54
C ASP A 75 -10.40 -2.47 0.50
N HIS A 76 -10.53 -1.89 1.69
CA HIS A 76 -9.59 -2.07 2.78
C HIS A 76 -10.02 -3.15 3.78
N THR A 77 -11.16 -3.81 3.57
CA THR A 77 -11.73 -4.78 4.52
C THR A 77 -10.75 -5.87 4.91
N GLN A 78 -9.99 -6.42 3.95
CA GLN A 78 -8.98 -7.43 4.24
C GLN A 78 -7.90 -6.89 5.18
N ILE A 79 -7.34 -5.72 4.88
CA ILE A 79 -6.27 -5.10 5.67
C ILE A 79 -6.75 -4.82 7.10
N LEU A 80 -7.96 -4.28 7.24
CA LEU A 80 -8.55 -3.99 8.55
C LEU A 80 -8.79 -5.28 9.36
N ASN A 81 -9.27 -6.34 8.71
CA ASN A 81 -9.48 -7.64 9.35
C ASN A 81 -8.17 -8.26 9.83
N GLU A 82 -7.09 -8.12 9.05
CA GLU A 82 -5.76 -8.60 9.45
C GLU A 82 -5.24 -7.85 10.70
N VAL A 83 -5.45 -6.53 10.79
CA VAL A 83 -5.10 -5.74 11.98
C VAL A 83 -5.94 -6.14 13.20
N VAL A 84 -7.25 -6.36 13.01
CA VAL A 84 -8.14 -6.84 14.08
C VAL A 84 -7.74 -8.24 14.55
N ALA A 85 -7.27 -9.11 13.64
CA ALA A 85 -6.79 -10.45 13.99
C ALA A 85 -5.53 -10.43 14.89
N GLU A 86 -4.70 -9.39 14.81
CA GLU A 86 -3.60 -9.13 15.75
C GLU A 86 -4.12 -8.66 17.14
N GLY A 87 -5.44 -8.58 17.31
CA GLY A 87 -6.13 -8.28 18.57
C GLY A 87 -6.21 -6.78 18.87
N TRP A 88 -6.26 -5.97 17.83
CA TRP A 88 -6.60 -4.55 17.92
C TRP A 88 -8.11 -4.37 17.78
N LYS A 89 -8.67 -3.36 18.44
CA LYS A 89 -10.08 -3.00 18.31
C LYS A 89 -10.19 -1.76 17.42
N PHE A 90 -11.01 -1.86 16.38
CA PHE A 90 -11.31 -0.71 15.52
C PHE A 90 -12.12 0.33 16.30
N GLU A 91 -11.66 1.60 16.29
CA GLU A 91 -12.33 2.69 17.00
C GLU A 91 -12.94 3.72 16.03
N ALA A 92 -12.14 4.22 15.08
CA ALA A 92 -12.56 5.33 14.23
C ALA A 92 -11.85 5.35 12.88
N ILE A 93 -12.46 6.06 11.94
CA ILE A 93 -11.90 6.42 10.64
C ILE A 93 -11.98 7.94 10.46
N SER A 94 -10.92 8.53 9.92
CA SER A 94 -10.89 9.89 9.40
C SER A 94 -10.53 9.84 7.92
N THR A 95 -11.24 10.58 7.08
CA THR A 95 -10.94 10.68 5.65
C THR A 95 -10.53 12.10 5.29
N THR A 96 -9.42 12.22 4.59
CA THR A 96 -8.85 13.51 4.18
C THR A 96 -8.64 13.50 2.67
N PHE A 97 -9.24 14.46 1.96
CA PHE A 97 -8.99 14.66 0.54
C PHE A 97 -7.74 15.52 0.34
N ILE A 98 -6.75 14.98 -0.38
CA ILE A 98 -5.51 15.64 -0.75
C ILE A 98 -5.55 15.91 -2.26
N PRO A 99 -5.69 17.17 -2.69
CA PRO A 99 -5.60 17.53 -4.10
C PRO A 99 -4.14 17.40 -4.57
N THR A 100 -3.91 16.67 -5.65
CA THR A 100 -2.61 16.55 -6.31
C THR A 100 -2.59 17.50 -7.50
N THR A 101 -1.73 18.51 -7.44
CA THR A 101 -1.73 19.71 -8.29
C THR A 101 -1.94 19.47 -9.78
N THR A 102 -2.69 20.40 -10.38
CA THR A 102 -3.07 20.52 -11.78
C THR A 102 -1.92 21.09 -12.62
N THR A 103 -1.52 20.39 -13.69
CA THR A 103 -0.60 20.95 -14.71
C THR A 103 -1.42 21.48 -15.88
N THR A 104 -1.60 22.80 -15.94
CA THR A 104 -2.15 23.47 -17.14
C THR A 104 -1.00 23.66 -18.14
N THR A 105 -0.89 22.79 -19.15
CA THR A 105 0.00 23.06 -20.27
C THR A 105 -0.74 23.89 -21.31
N GLU A 106 -0.58 25.21 -21.27
CA GLU A 106 -1.01 26.08 -22.37
C GLU A 106 -0.09 25.84 -23.57
N ARG A 107 -0.60 25.19 -24.63
CA ARG A 107 0.07 25.19 -25.93
C ARG A 107 -0.46 26.37 -26.73
N TRP A 108 0.27 27.47 -26.66
CA TRP A 108 0.05 28.77 -27.32
C TRP A 108 -0.07 28.74 -28.87
N TYR A 109 0.01 27.57 -29.51
CA TYR A 109 -0.15 27.39 -30.97
C TYR A 109 -1.33 26.51 -31.38
N THR A 110 -2.07 25.90 -30.45
CA THR A 110 -3.18 24.98 -30.80
C THR A 110 -4.32 25.16 -29.80
N ASN A 111 -5.49 25.57 -30.30
CA ASN A 111 -6.68 25.97 -29.54
C ASN A 111 -7.22 24.86 -28.60
N GLY A 112 -6.61 24.65 -27.44
CA GLY A 112 -7.16 23.77 -26.41
C GLY A 112 -6.34 23.76 -25.11
N THR A 113 -6.95 24.25 -24.03
CA THR A 113 -6.44 24.08 -22.67
C THR A 113 -6.67 22.63 -22.24
N ARG A 114 -5.61 21.95 -21.79
CA ARG A 114 -5.73 20.64 -21.11
C ARG A 114 -5.57 20.87 -19.61
N GLU A 115 -6.67 20.80 -18.89
CA GLU A 115 -6.68 20.83 -17.43
C GLU A 115 -6.73 19.40 -16.91
N ALA A 116 -5.80 19.05 -16.03
CA ALA A 116 -5.73 17.72 -15.43
C ALA A 116 -5.75 17.84 -13.91
N THR A 117 -6.90 17.58 -13.28
CA THR A 117 -7.06 17.62 -11.84
C THR A 117 -6.93 16.21 -11.28
N ALA A 118 -6.06 16.00 -10.29
CA ALA A 118 -5.94 14.74 -9.60
C ALA A 118 -6.09 14.93 -8.08
N GLY A 119 -6.51 13.89 -7.39
CA GLY A 119 -6.58 13.91 -5.93
C GLY A 119 -6.71 12.51 -5.36
N VAL A 120 -6.28 12.38 -4.11
CA VAL A 120 -6.35 11.12 -3.35
C VAL A 120 -7.13 11.37 -2.06
N VAL A 121 -8.08 10.49 -1.76
CA VAL A 121 -8.73 10.41 -0.46
C VAL A 121 -7.90 9.45 0.39
N LEU A 122 -7.24 9.99 1.41
CA LEU A 122 -6.52 9.20 2.40
C LEU A 122 -7.48 8.84 3.53
N ALA A 123 -7.61 7.55 3.84
CA ALA A 123 -8.31 7.07 5.02
C ALA A 123 -7.31 6.74 6.12
N THR A 124 -7.44 7.44 7.25
CA THR A 124 -6.71 7.16 8.48
C THR A 124 -7.60 6.36 9.42
N TYR A 125 -7.19 5.15 9.75
CA TYR A 125 -7.88 4.26 10.67
C TYR A 125 -7.17 4.28 12.02
N VAL A 126 -7.95 4.36 13.09
CA VAL A 126 -7.47 4.35 14.47
C VAL A 126 -7.99 3.10 15.17
N PHE A 127 -7.07 2.43 15.85
CA PHE A 127 -7.33 1.25 16.64
C PHE A 127 -6.87 1.47 18.08
N SER A 128 -7.61 0.89 19.02
CA SER A 128 -7.21 0.80 20.42
C SER A 128 -6.71 -0.59 20.75
N ALA A 129 -5.78 -0.67 21.71
CA ALA A 129 -5.42 -1.94 22.31
C ALA A 129 -6.67 -2.51 22.99
N ALA A 130 -7.04 -3.74 22.65
CA ALA A 130 -8.07 -4.45 23.38
C ALA A 130 -7.56 -4.66 24.82
N VAL A 131 -8.12 -3.89 25.76
CA VAL A 131 -7.85 -4.01 27.19
C VAL A 131 -8.09 -5.47 27.58
N ARG A 132 -7.06 -6.12 28.13
CA ARG A 132 -7.14 -7.48 28.70
C ARG A 132 -7.98 -7.49 29.96
#